data_AF-W8BW58-F1
#
_entry.id   AF-W8BW58-F1
#
_cell.length_a   1.000
_cell.length_b   1.000
_cell.length_c   1.000
_cell.angle_alpha   90.00
_cell.angle_beta   90.00
_cell.angle_gamma   90.00
#
_symmetry.space_group_name_H-M   'P 1'
#
loop_
_entity.id
_entity.type
_entity.pdbx_description
1 polymer ?
#
loop_
_entity_poly.entity_id
_entity_poly.type
_entity_poly.pdbx_seq_one_letter_code
_entity_poly.pdbx_strand_id
1 'polypeptide(L)'
;MALKISILKAILAVANTVLPLLGIGLIALSVYELNTSTPGTMQHISIVIQIFIGSFVVLTSFLGCFGLCRVSLGLTWSYVICMLILLTFQIYLITVAGVTDYVQNTTDHLNKLWSNVTVNAAEIAQVEQQYECCGKLGSKDYILLERRIPKNCYRNFSGQESDLFKESCLTVLQGMARKCGSTGLAIKLTLFGFEVVALFFAGFMGITIRNMRRRDQFVDN
;
A
#
# COMPACT_ATOMS: atom_id res chain seq x y z
N MET A 1 -25.12 -30.17 11.09
CA MET A 1 -23.85 -30.14 10.33
C MET A 1 -23.91 -29.15 9.18
N ALA A 2 -24.98 -29.15 8.37
CA ALA A 2 -25.22 -28.18 7.31
C ALA A 2 -25.15 -26.70 7.78
N LEU A 3 -25.78 -26.37 8.92
CA LEU A 3 -25.76 -25.00 9.46
C LEU A 3 -24.33 -24.46 9.71
N LYS A 4 -23.43 -25.28 10.30
CA LYS A 4 -22.04 -24.89 10.59
C LYS A 4 -21.25 -24.60 9.32
N ILE A 5 -21.48 -25.40 8.26
CA ILE A 5 -20.82 -25.22 6.96
C ILE A 5 -21.36 -23.97 6.26
N SER A 6 -22.68 -23.72 6.32
CA SER A 6 -23.29 -22.52 5.73
C SER A 6 -22.80 -21.23 6.38
N ILE A 7 -22.68 -21.20 7.72
CA ILE A 7 -22.12 -20.05 8.45
C ILE A 7 -20.66 -19.81 8.03
N LEU A 8 -19.86 -20.88 7.99
CA LEU A 8 -18.45 -20.78 7.62
C LEU A 8 -18.25 -20.29 6.17
N LYS A 9 -19.11 -20.75 5.26
CA LYS A 9 -19.13 -20.26 3.88
C LYS A 9 -19.49 -18.79 3.78
N ALA A 10 -20.46 -18.33 4.56
CA ALA A 10 -20.86 -16.92 4.60
C ALA A 10 -19.72 -16.02 5.12
N ILE A 11 -19.05 -16.43 6.20
CA ILE A 11 -17.89 -15.70 6.76
C ILE A 11 -16.77 -15.60 5.72
N LEU A 12 -16.39 -16.72 5.09
CA LEU A 12 -15.35 -16.71 4.06
C LEU A 12 -15.77 -15.90 2.83
N ALA A 13 -17.04 -15.91 2.45
CA ALA A 13 -17.52 -15.10 1.33
C ALA A 13 -17.34 -13.61 1.62
N VAL A 14 -17.71 -13.15 2.82
CA VAL A 14 -17.49 -11.76 3.24
C VAL A 14 -16.00 -11.42 3.34
N ALA A 15 -15.18 -12.31 3.90
CA ALA A 15 -13.74 -12.07 3.97
C ALA A 15 -13.10 -11.94 2.57
N ASN A 16 -13.46 -12.83 1.64
CA ASN A 16 -12.96 -12.83 0.26
C ASN A 16 -13.52 -11.68 -0.60
N THR A 17 -14.56 -10.96 -0.17
CA THR A 17 -14.99 -9.72 -0.84
C THR A 17 -14.32 -8.48 -0.27
N VAL A 18 -13.95 -8.48 1.01
CA VAL A 18 -13.24 -7.38 1.66
C VAL A 18 -11.74 -7.37 1.31
N LEU A 19 -11.09 -8.55 1.31
CA LEU A 19 -9.67 -8.69 0.96
C LEU A 19 -9.25 -8.07 -0.38
N PRO A 20 -9.98 -8.24 -1.51
CA PRO A 20 -9.59 -7.63 -2.78
C PRO A 20 -9.74 -6.11 -2.76
N LEU A 21 -10.70 -5.56 -2.00
CA LEU A 21 -10.83 -4.11 -1.83
C LEU A 21 -9.62 -3.53 -1.08
N LEU A 22 -9.17 -4.21 -0.02
CA LEU A 22 -7.96 -3.84 0.71
C LEU A 22 -6.70 -4.01 -0.16
N GLY A 23 -6.64 -5.07 -0.98
CA GLY A 23 -5.57 -5.29 -1.96
C GLY A 23 -5.47 -4.17 -3.00
N ILE A 24 -6.60 -3.74 -3.57
CA ILE A 24 -6.65 -2.61 -4.51
C ILE A 24 -6.22 -1.30 -3.83
N GLY A 25 -6.67 -1.06 -2.61
CA GLY A 25 -6.24 0.10 -1.82
C GLY A 25 -4.73 0.13 -1.58
N LEU A 26 -4.14 -1.03 -1.29
CA LEU A 26 -2.69 -1.19 -1.12
C LEU A 26 -1.94 -0.94 -2.43
N ILE A 27 -2.44 -1.41 -3.58
CA ILE A 27 -1.86 -1.11 -4.90
C ILE A 27 -1.91 0.39 -5.19
N ALA A 28 -3.06 1.03 -4.98
CA ALA A 28 -3.24 2.46 -5.25
C ALA A 28 -2.26 3.32 -4.44
N LEU A 29 -2.08 3.00 -3.15
CA LEU A 29 -1.10 3.68 -2.31
C LEU A 29 0.33 3.43 -2.79
N SER A 30 0.66 2.20 -3.17
CA SER A 30 2.00 1.89 -3.69
C SER A 30 2.33 2.61 -4.99
N VAL A 31 1.37 2.77 -5.90
CA VAL A 31 1.57 3.56 -7.14
C VAL A 31 1.79 5.04 -6.81
N TYR A 32 1.07 5.58 -5.84
CA TYR A 32 1.30 6.94 -5.37
C TYR A 32 2.72 7.10 -4.78
N GLU A 33 3.14 6.19 -3.90
CA GLU A 33 4.50 6.18 -3.33
C GLU A 33 5.58 6.03 -4.41
N LEU A 34 5.31 5.24 -5.45
CA LEU A 34 6.24 5.02 -6.57
C LEU A 34 6.53 6.32 -7.33
N ASN A 35 5.49 7.12 -7.62
CA ASN A 35 5.65 8.40 -8.32
C ASN A 35 6.46 9.43 -7.51
N THR A 36 6.51 9.27 -6.19
CA THR A 36 7.26 10.18 -5.30
C THR A 36 8.66 9.67 -4.95
N SER A 37 9.00 8.44 -5.35
CA SER A 37 10.25 7.78 -4.97
C SER A 37 11.30 7.87 -6.07
N THR A 38 12.56 7.96 -5.69
CA THR A 38 13.67 7.96 -6.65
C THR A 38 13.95 6.55 -7.18
N PRO A 39 14.04 6.39 -8.51
CA PRO A 39 14.34 5.10 -9.13
C PRO A 39 15.73 4.60 -8.75
N GLY A 40 15.87 3.28 -8.53
CA GLY A 40 17.15 2.62 -8.22
C GLY A 40 17.48 2.49 -6.73
N THR A 41 16.60 2.92 -5.83
CA THR A 41 16.77 2.75 -4.38
C THR A 41 16.15 1.43 -3.86
N MET A 42 16.61 0.93 -2.72
CA MET A 42 16.03 -0.25 -2.05
C MET A 42 14.54 -0.06 -1.72
N GLN A 43 14.13 1.20 -1.49
CA GLN A 43 12.72 1.57 -1.28
C GLN A 43 11.88 1.35 -2.54
N HIS A 44 12.40 1.68 -3.72
CA HIS A 44 11.71 1.43 -4.99
C HIS A 44 11.44 -0.06 -5.21
N ILE A 45 12.40 -0.93 -4.87
CA ILE A 45 12.22 -2.39 -4.94
C ILE A 45 11.11 -2.85 -3.98
N SER A 46 11.09 -2.33 -2.74
CA SER A 46 10.05 -2.65 -1.75
C SER A 46 8.65 -2.24 -2.23
N ILE A 47 8.51 -1.06 -2.85
CA ILE A 47 7.23 -0.57 -3.40
C ILE A 47 6.74 -1.48 -4.53
N VAL A 48 7.64 -1.90 -5.43
CA VAL A 48 7.28 -2.82 -6.52
C VAL A 48 6.81 -4.17 -5.98
N ILE A 49 7.51 -4.74 -5.00
CA ILE A 49 7.11 -5.98 -4.32
C ILE A 49 5.72 -5.82 -3.67
N GLN A 50 5.43 -4.67 -3.09
CA GLN A 50 4.13 -4.38 -2.48
C GLN A 50 2.98 -4.39 -3.51
N ILE A 51 3.20 -3.88 -4.72
CA ILE A 51 2.23 -3.95 -5.83
C ILE A 51 1.95 -5.40 -6.24
N PHE A 52 3.00 -6.22 -6.34
CA PHE A 52 2.85 -7.65 -6.64
C PHE A 52 2.03 -8.35 -5.56
N ILE A 53 2.34 -8.12 -4.28
CA ILE A 53 1.59 -8.72 -3.16
C ILE A 53 0.12 -8.31 -3.21
N GLY A 54 -0.19 -7.02 -3.39
CA GLY A 54 -1.57 -6.55 -3.54
C GLY A 54 -2.30 -7.24 -4.69
N SER A 55 -1.61 -7.48 -5.81
CA SER A 55 -2.18 -8.20 -6.96
C SER A 55 -2.46 -9.67 -6.63
N PHE A 56 -1.53 -10.34 -5.93
CA PHE A 56 -1.74 -11.71 -5.48
C PHE A 56 -2.88 -11.83 -4.46
N VAL A 57 -3.07 -10.86 -3.56
CA VAL A 57 -4.22 -10.82 -2.64
C VAL A 57 -5.55 -10.79 -3.40
N VAL A 58 -5.62 -10.01 -4.48
CA VAL A 58 -6.81 -9.97 -5.34
C VAL A 58 -7.02 -11.33 -6.02
N LEU A 59 -5.97 -11.96 -6.54
CA LEU A 59 -6.04 -13.29 -7.16
C LEU A 59 -6.45 -14.39 -6.17
N THR A 60 -5.89 -14.40 -4.96
CA THR A 60 -6.26 -15.39 -3.94
C THR A 60 -7.69 -15.21 -3.46
N SER A 61 -8.23 -13.99 -3.46
CA SER A 61 -9.63 -13.72 -3.16
C SER A 61 -10.58 -14.39 -4.17
N PHE A 62 -10.23 -14.38 -5.47
CA PHE A 62 -10.97 -15.14 -6.48
C PHE A 62 -10.88 -16.65 -6.23
N LEU A 63 -9.70 -17.18 -5.90
CA LEU A 63 -9.52 -18.59 -5.55
C LEU A 63 -10.36 -18.99 -4.31
N GLY A 64 -10.45 -18.12 -3.31
CA GLY A 64 -11.29 -18.30 -2.13
C GLY A 64 -12.76 -18.42 -2.48
N CYS A 65 -13.25 -17.57 -3.40
CA CYS A 65 -14.62 -17.63 -3.91
C CYS A 65 -14.89 -18.95 -4.67
N PHE A 66 -13.99 -19.37 -5.57
CA PHE A 66 -14.13 -20.64 -6.29
C PHE A 66 -14.06 -21.85 -5.35
N GLY A 67 -13.21 -21.80 -4.32
CA GLY A 67 -13.12 -22.83 -3.28
C GLY A 67 -14.43 -23.01 -2.49
N LEU A 68 -15.15 -21.92 -2.22
CA LEU A 68 -16.47 -21.95 -1.60
C LEU A 68 -17.53 -22.62 -2.48
N CYS A 69 -17.54 -22.31 -3.79
CA CYS A 69 -18.51 -22.85 -4.74
C CYS A 69 -18.32 -24.34 -5.01
N ARG A 70 -17.08 -24.80 -5.21
CA ARG A 70 -16.78 -26.17 -5.63
C ARG A 70 -16.62 -27.16 -4.47
N VAL A 71 -16.53 -26.69 -3.22
CA VAL A 71 -16.30 -27.51 -2.00
C VAL A 71 -15.17 -28.54 -2.21
N SER A 72 -14.16 -28.17 -3.00
CA SER A 72 -13.10 -29.09 -3.39
C SER A 72 -11.93 -28.94 -2.42
N LEU A 73 -11.52 -30.06 -1.80
CA LEU A 73 -10.39 -30.07 -0.87
C LEU A 73 -9.13 -29.47 -1.50
N GLY A 74 -8.86 -29.77 -2.76
CA GLY A 74 -7.70 -29.24 -3.48
C GLY A 74 -7.67 -27.70 -3.51
N LEU A 75 -8.76 -27.05 -3.94
CA LEU A 75 -8.82 -25.59 -4.00
C LEU A 75 -8.78 -24.94 -2.62
N THR A 76 -9.41 -25.54 -1.61
CA THR A 76 -9.36 -25.01 -0.24
C THR A 76 -7.94 -25.05 0.32
N TRP A 77 -7.21 -26.16 0.14
CA TRP A 77 -5.84 -26.27 0.61
C TRP A 77 -4.85 -25.42 -0.21
N SER A 78 -5.04 -25.29 -1.52
CA SER A 78 -4.21 -24.36 -2.32
C SER A 78 -4.42 -22.91 -1.88
N TYR A 79 -5.66 -22.50 -1.62
CA TYR A 79 -5.97 -21.19 -1.06
C TYR A 79 -5.28 -20.96 0.29
N VAL A 80 -5.36 -21.92 1.22
CA VAL A 80 -4.67 -21.85 2.53
C VAL A 80 -3.16 -21.69 2.37
N ILE A 81 -2.53 -22.44 1.46
CA ILE A 81 -1.09 -22.36 1.20
C ILE A 81 -0.72 -20.99 0.60
N CYS A 82 -1.49 -20.48 -0.37
CA CYS A 82 -1.25 -19.16 -0.94
C CYS A 82 -1.37 -18.05 0.12
N MET A 83 -2.39 -18.11 0.99
CA MET A 83 -2.57 -17.15 2.08
C MET A 83 -1.42 -17.21 3.09
N LEU A 84 -0.91 -18.40 3.42
CA LEU A 84 0.28 -18.53 4.28
C LEU A 84 1.52 -17.87 3.67
N ILE A 85 1.73 -18.05 2.36
CA ILE A 85 2.84 -17.39 1.65
C ILE A 85 2.65 -15.87 1.66
N LEU A 86 1.43 -15.37 1.46
CA LEU A 86 1.18 -13.92 1.50
C LEU A 86 1.43 -13.33 2.89
N LEU A 87 1.04 -14.03 3.95
CA LEU A 87 1.28 -13.59 5.32
C LEU A 87 2.78 -13.44 5.64
N THR A 88 3.64 -14.34 5.15
CA THR A 88 5.10 -14.22 5.40
C THR A 88 5.67 -12.97 4.73
N PHE A 89 5.25 -12.67 3.49
CA PHE A 89 5.63 -11.44 2.81
C PHE A 89 5.08 -10.18 3.49
N GLN A 90 3.85 -10.22 4.00
CA GLN A 90 3.26 -9.08 4.71
C GLN A 90 3.98 -8.78 6.03
N ILE A 91 4.38 -9.80 6.78
CA ILE A 91 5.18 -9.61 8.00
C ILE A 91 6.47 -8.87 7.65
N TYR A 92 7.18 -9.30 6.60
CA TYR A 92 8.38 -8.61 6.13
C TYR A 92 8.11 -7.13 5.80
N LEU A 93 7.04 -6.83 5.05
CA LEU A 93 6.69 -5.46 4.68
C LEU A 93 6.30 -4.58 5.88
N ILE A 94 5.61 -5.15 6.88
CA ILE A 94 5.24 -4.43 8.11
C ILE A 94 6.50 -4.10 8.92
N THR A 95 7.43 -5.05 9.04
CA THR A 95 8.72 -4.81 9.73
C THR A 95 9.52 -3.71 9.04
N VAL A 96 9.65 -3.77 7.71
CA VAL A 96 10.35 -2.72 6.94
C VAL A 96 9.66 -1.37 7.10
N ALA A 97 8.33 -1.31 7.03
CA ALA A 97 7.58 -0.08 7.20
C ALA A 97 7.72 0.52 8.61
N GLY A 98 7.84 -0.31 9.65
CA GLY A 98 8.05 0.14 11.03
C GLY A 98 9.45 0.69 11.31
N VAL A 99 10.47 0.23 10.56
CA VAL A 99 11.86 0.72 10.67
C VAL A 99 12.10 1.96 9.80
N THR A 100 11.30 2.15 8.75
CA THR A 100 11.50 3.25 7.79
C THR A 100 10.94 4.56 8.33
N ASP A 101 11.82 5.54 8.55
CA ASP A 101 11.40 6.92 8.85
C ASP A 101 11.05 7.67 7.56
N TYR A 102 9.76 7.65 7.21
CA TYR A 102 9.22 8.34 6.03
C TYR A 102 9.48 9.84 6.04
N VAL A 103 9.52 10.47 7.23
CA VAL A 103 9.73 11.93 7.36
C VAL A 103 11.19 12.27 7.07
N GLN A 104 12.12 11.52 7.64
CA GLN A 104 13.54 11.71 7.41
C GLN A 104 13.92 11.48 5.95
N ASN A 105 13.44 10.39 5.35
CA ASN A 105 13.75 10.07 3.96
C ASN A 105 13.20 11.13 2.98
N THR A 106 12.01 11.65 3.24
CA THR A 106 11.42 12.74 2.44
C THR A 106 12.22 14.05 2.60
N THR A 107 12.70 14.32 3.81
CA THR A 107 13.55 15.48 4.11
C THR A 107 14.89 15.37 3.37
N ASP A 108 15.53 14.21 3.41
CA ASP A 108 16.80 13.95 2.74
C ASP A 108 16.66 13.98 1.21
N HIS A 109 15.54 13.51 0.68
CA HIS A 109 15.21 13.63 -0.74
C HIS A 109 15.08 15.10 -1.16
N LEU A 110 14.31 15.89 -0.42
CA LEU A 110 14.18 17.33 -0.70
C LEU A 110 15.52 18.05 -0.58
N ASN A 111 16.34 17.70 0.43
CA ASN A 111 17.70 18.23 0.59
C ASN A 111 18.58 17.94 -0.62
N LYS A 112 18.54 16.72 -1.15
CA LYS A 112 19.27 16.34 -2.37
C LYS A 112 18.79 17.09 -3.60
N LEU A 113 17.47 17.21 -3.77
CA LEU A 113 16.89 18.00 -4.87
C LEU A 113 17.42 19.44 -4.84
N TRP A 114 17.39 20.05 -3.65
CA TRP A 114 17.83 21.43 -3.43
C TRP A 114 19.34 21.63 -3.41
N SER A 115 20.15 20.57 -3.35
CA SER A 115 21.61 20.71 -3.39
C SER A 115 22.12 21.29 -4.71
N ASN A 116 21.42 21.02 -5.82
CA ASN A 116 21.71 21.55 -7.15
C ASN A 116 20.44 22.08 -7.83
N VAL A 117 19.97 23.24 -7.35
CA VAL A 117 18.73 23.89 -7.83
C VAL A 117 18.71 24.12 -9.36
N THR A 118 19.87 24.35 -9.99
CA THR A 118 19.98 24.53 -11.44
C THR A 118 19.74 23.25 -12.22
N VAL A 119 20.34 22.15 -11.78
CA VAL A 119 20.27 20.85 -12.46
C VAL A 119 18.90 20.25 -12.27
N ASN A 120 18.36 20.35 -11.05
CA ASN A 120 17.09 19.73 -10.66
C ASN A 120 15.90 20.68 -10.83
N ALA A 121 16.05 21.77 -11.60
CA ALA A 121 15.02 22.82 -11.71
C ALA A 121 13.66 22.28 -12.19
N ALA A 122 13.66 21.30 -13.10
CA ALA A 122 12.44 20.68 -13.61
C ALA A 122 11.71 19.85 -12.52
N GLU A 123 12.45 19.05 -11.75
CA GLU A 123 11.88 18.24 -10.67
C GLU A 123 11.38 19.11 -9.51
N ILE A 124 12.16 20.13 -9.12
CA ILE A 124 11.72 21.13 -8.14
C ILE A 124 10.44 21.80 -8.61
N ALA A 125 10.33 22.12 -9.90
CA ALA A 125 9.14 22.76 -10.43
C ALA A 125 7.89 21.88 -10.41
N GLN A 126 8.06 20.58 -10.63
CA GLN A 126 6.97 19.62 -10.48
C GLN A 126 6.54 19.50 -9.02
N VAL A 127 7.48 19.43 -8.08
CA VAL A 127 7.18 19.35 -6.64
C VAL A 127 6.42 20.58 -6.15
N GLU A 128 6.92 21.79 -6.47
CA GLU A 128 6.29 23.05 -6.06
C GLU A 128 4.85 23.16 -6.57
N GLN A 129 4.60 22.75 -7.81
CA GLN A 129 3.27 22.81 -8.40
C GLN A 129 2.35 21.69 -7.90
N GLN A 130 2.86 20.46 -7.73
CA GLN A 130 2.07 19.31 -7.29
C GLN A 130 1.61 19.45 -5.84
N TYR A 131 2.44 20.06 -4.99
CA TYR A 131 2.17 20.20 -3.56
C TYR A 131 1.78 21.63 -3.14
N GLU A 132 1.58 22.52 -4.12
CA GLU A 132 1.22 23.94 -3.90
C GLU A 132 2.12 24.61 -2.84
N CYS A 133 3.44 24.40 -2.96
CA CYS A 133 4.46 24.89 -2.05
C CYS A 133 5.53 25.68 -2.80
N CYS A 134 6.31 26.51 -2.11
CA CYS A 134 7.39 27.26 -2.75
C CYS A 134 8.63 27.31 -1.86
N GLY A 135 9.78 27.00 -2.46
CA GLY A 135 11.05 26.94 -1.77
C GLY A 135 11.17 25.73 -0.84
N LYS A 136 12.38 25.47 -0.37
CA LYS A 136 12.64 24.41 0.59
C LYS A 136 12.04 24.76 1.95
N LEU A 137 12.44 25.90 2.51
CA LEU A 137 11.95 26.51 3.75
C LEU A 137 10.97 27.66 3.46
N GLY A 138 10.95 28.17 2.23
CA GLY A 138 9.96 29.13 1.76
C GLY A 138 10.43 29.86 0.51
N SER A 139 9.55 30.68 -0.08
CA SER A 139 9.84 31.45 -1.31
C SER A 139 11.07 32.37 -1.22
N LYS A 140 11.47 32.77 -0.01
CA LYS A 140 12.68 33.56 0.25
C LYS A 140 13.97 32.82 -0.09
N ASP A 141 13.97 31.50 -0.18
CA ASP A 141 15.15 30.71 -0.55
C ASP A 141 15.70 31.12 -1.92
N TYR A 142 14.81 31.44 -2.88
CA TYR A 142 15.22 31.94 -4.19
C TYR A 142 15.89 33.32 -4.12
N ILE A 143 15.43 34.19 -3.23
CA ILE A 143 15.99 35.53 -3.03
C ILE A 143 17.38 35.43 -2.41
N LEU A 144 17.58 34.52 -1.44
CA LEU A 144 18.87 34.21 -0.83
C LEU A 144 19.90 33.66 -1.85
N LEU A 145 19.42 32.99 -2.89
CA LEU A 145 20.21 32.51 -4.02
C LEU A 145 20.42 33.58 -5.12
N GLU A 146 20.06 34.84 -4.86
CA GLU A 146 20.09 35.96 -5.81
C GLU A 146 19.27 35.70 -7.09
N ARG A 147 18.19 34.92 -6.96
CA ARG A 147 17.29 34.56 -8.06
C ARG A 147 15.91 35.14 -7.86
N ARG A 148 15.22 35.35 -8.99
CA ARG A 148 13.78 35.65 -8.97
C ARG A 148 13.00 34.39 -8.61
N ILE A 149 11.90 34.58 -7.90
CA ILE A 149 10.96 33.50 -7.61
C ILE A 149 10.41 32.97 -8.95
N PRO A 150 10.52 31.67 -9.21
CA PRO A 150 10.13 31.11 -10.49
C PRO A 150 8.59 30.98 -10.59
N LYS A 151 8.05 30.96 -11.82
CA LYS A 151 6.60 31.06 -12.06
C LYS A 151 5.78 29.90 -11.50
N ASN A 152 6.39 28.73 -11.36
CA ASN A 152 5.84 27.53 -10.73
C ASN A 152 5.58 27.67 -9.22
N CYS A 153 6.12 28.70 -8.56
CA CYS A 153 5.72 29.05 -7.19
C CYS A 153 4.38 29.79 -7.10
N TYR A 154 3.75 30.08 -8.25
CA TYR A 154 2.51 30.83 -8.33
C TYR A 154 1.40 29.95 -8.86
N ARG A 155 0.21 30.06 -8.27
CA ARG A 155 -0.99 29.40 -8.76
C ARG A 155 -1.23 29.77 -10.22
N ASN A 156 -1.51 28.76 -11.05
CA ASN A 156 -1.69 28.90 -12.50
C ASN A 156 -0.55 29.63 -13.23
N PHE A 157 0.68 29.64 -12.68
CA PHE A 157 1.83 30.33 -13.25
C PHE A 157 1.63 31.84 -13.46
N SER A 158 0.74 32.48 -12.68
CA SER A 158 0.35 33.88 -12.88
C SER A 158 1.51 34.87 -12.68
N GLY A 159 2.42 34.57 -11.74
CA GLY A 159 3.49 35.47 -11.33
C GLY A 159 3.02 36.64 -10.47
N GLN A 160 1.77 36.62 -10.00
CA GLN A 160 1.20 37.67 -9.16
C GLN A 160 1.37 37.34 -7.67
N GLU A 161 1.77 38.30 -6.83
CA GLU A 161 2.03 38.03 -5.40
C GLU A 161 0.83 37.44 -4.64
N SER A 162 -0.40 37.72 -5.07
CA SER A 162 -1.62 37.13 -4.50
C SER A 162 -1.70 35.61 -4.66
N ASP A 163 -1.08 35.07 -5.70
CA ASP A 163 -1.12 33.65 -6.07
C ASP A 163 0.13 32.90 -5.62
N LEU A 164 1.06 33.56 -4.93
CA LEU A 164 2.29 32.95 -4.44
C LEU A 164 1.99 31.91 -3.36
N PHE A 165 2.51 30.70 -3.53
CA PHE A 165 2.43 29.67 -2.49
C PHE A 165 3.18 30.11 -1.23
N LYS A 166 2.48 30.10 -0.09
CA LYS A 166 3.01 30.57 1.20
C LYS A 166 3.66 29.47 2.03
N GLU A 167 3.29 28.22 1.75
CA GLU A 167 3.76 27.05 2.47
C GLU A 167 5.14 26.63 1.97
N SER A 168 6.00 26.18 2.90
CA SER A 168 7.30 25.61 2.55
C SER A 168 7.15 24.18 2.05
N CYS A 169 7.93 23.78 1.04
CA CYS A 169 7.85 22.42 0.56
C CYS A 169 8.31 21.40 1.61
N LEU A 170 9.22 21.77 2.51
CA LEU A 170 9.63 20.89 3.60
C LEU A 170 8.47 20.57 4.55
N THR A 171 7.71 21.57 5.01
CA THR A 171 6.59 21.35 5.95
C THR A 171 5.46 20.54 5.32
N VAL A 172 5.09 20.85 4.07
CA VAL A 172 4.04 20.13 3.34
C VAL A 172 4.43 18.68 3.11
N LEU A 173 5.66 18.43 2.63
CA LEU A 173 6.13 17.08 2.35
C LEU A 173 6.30 16.24 3.61
N GLN A 174 6.81 16.81 4.72
CA GLN A 174 6.89 16.09 5.99
C GLN A 174 5.50 15.74 6.55
N GLY A 175 4.54 16.66 6.45
CA GLY A 175 3.16 16.43 6.84
C GLY A 175 2.50 15.31 6.03
N MET A 176 2.71 15.31 4.72
CA MET A 176 2.23 14.27 3.81
C MET A 176 2.91 12.93 4.06
N ALA A 177 4.23 12.91 4.27
CA ALA A 177 4.98 11.70 4.57
C ALA A 177 4.51 11.05 5.87
N ARG A 178 4.24 11.85 6.92
CA ARG A 178 3.70 11.34 8.19
C ARG A 178 2.30 10.73 8.02
N LYS A 179 1.41 11.40 7.27
CA LYS A 179 0.06 10.90 7.00
C LYS A 179 0.09 9.63 6.14
N CYS A 180 0.87 9.63 5.06
CA CYS A 180 1.02 8.47 4.18
C CYS A 180 1.63 7.28 4.92
N GLY A 181 2.69 7.49 5.70
CA GLY A 181 3.29 6.43 6.51
C GLY A 181 2.32 5.82 7.53
N SER A 182 1.59 6.66 8.28
CA SER A 182 0.59 6.18 9.24
C SER A 182 -0.58 5.46 8.57
N THR A 183 -1.10 6.01 7.46
CA THR A 183 -2.23 5.41 6.72
C THR A 183 -1.82 4.10 6.05
N GLY A 184 -0.63 4.06 5.43
CA GLY A 184 -0.08 2.88 4.80
C GLY A 184 0.16 1.76 5.79
N LEU A 185 0.69 2.08 6.98
CA LEU A 185 0.82 1.11 8.07
C LEU A 185 -0.55 0.59 8.54
N ALA A 186 -1.53 1.47 8.70
CA ALA A 186 -2.88 1.08 9.11
C ALA A 186 -3.54 0.13 8.10
N ILE A 187 -3.40 0.39 6.80
CA ILE A 187 -3.91 -0.49 5.74
C ILE A 187 -3.22 -1.86 5.79
N LYS A 188 -1.89 -1.89 5.90
CA LYS A 188 -1.11 -3.14 6.00
C LYS A 188 -1.53 -3.98 7.21
N LEU A 189 -1.69 -3.37 8.38
CA LEU A 189 -2.14 -4.06 9.60
C LEU A 189 -3.59 -4.57 9.47
N THR A 190 -4.47 -3.78 8.87
CA THR A 190 -5.86 -4.17 8.63
C THR A 190 -5.92 -5.38 7.70
N LEU A 191 -5.19 -5.34 6.58
CA LEU A 191 -5.10 -6.43 5.64
C LEU A 191 -4.59 -7.71 6.31
N PHE A 192 -3.48 -7.62 7.04
CA PHE A 192 -2.91 -8.73 7.80
C PHE A 192 -3.91 -9.36 8.77
N GLY A 193 -4.64 -8.53 9.52
CA GLY A 193 -5.68 -9.01 10.44
C GLY A 193 -6.80 -9.78 9.72
N PHE A 194 -7.31 -9.24 8.61
CA PHE A 194 -8.34 -9.90 7.81
C PHE A 194 -7.84 -11.22 7.19
N GLU A 195 -6.60 -11.27 6.72
CA GLU A 195 -6.01 -12.49 6.17
C GLU A 195 -5.85 -13.58 7.22
N VAL A 196 -5.39 -13.25 8.44
CA VAL A 196 -5.28 -14.21 9.54
C VAL A 196 -6.65 -14.80 9.88
N VAL A 197 -7.67 -13.95 9.95
CA VAL A 197 -9.05 -14.39 10.20
C VAL A 197 -9.55 -15.29 9.08
N ALA A 198 -9.38 -14.89 7.82
CA ALA A 198 -9.79 -15.68 6.66
C ALA A 198 -9.06 -17.03 6.59
N LEU A 199 -7.76 -17.06 6.88
CA LEU A 199 -6.93 -18.26 6.92
C LEU A 199 -7.40 -19.22 8.01
N PHE A 200 -7.68 -18.71 9.21
CA PHE A 200 -8.18 -19.52 10.32
C PHE A 200 -9.48 -20.23 9.94
N PHE A 201 -10.46 -19.49 9.42
CA PHE A 201 -11.74 -20.06 9.02
C PHE A 201 -11.61 -20.99 7.80
N ALA A 202 -10.72 -20.69 6.84
CA ALA A 202 -10.48 -21.55 5.68
C ALA A 202 -9.82 -22.87 6.06
N GLY A 203 -8.85 -22.83 6.99
CA GLY A 203 -8.24 -24.03 7.56
C GLY A 203 -9.25 -24.88 8.31
N PHE A 204 -10.09 -24.26 9.14
CA PHE A 204 -11.18 -24.94 9.83
C PHE A 204 -12.18 -25.59 8.85
N MET A 205 -12.50 -24.89 7.76
CA MET A 205 -13.35 -25.42 6.68
C MET A 205 -12.72 -26.62 5.99
N GLY A 206 -11.42 -26.53 5.63
CA GLY A 206 -10.68 -27.61 4.99
C GLY A 206 -10.61 -28.87 5.85
N ILE A 207 -10.35 -28.73 7.15
CA ILE A 207 -10.35 -29.86 8.11
C ILE A 207 -11.75 -30.47 8.20
N THR A 208 -12.77 -29.63 8.30
CA THR A 208 -14.17 -30.08 8.43
C THR A 208 -14.61 -30.87 7.20
N ILE A 209 -14.31 -30.39 5.98
CA ILE A 209 -14.61 -31.11 4.73
C ILE A 209 -13.81 -32.41 4.64
N ARG A 210 -12.53 -32.42 5.04
CA ARG A 210 -11.68 -33.62 5.01
C ARG A 210 -12.23 -34.70 5.94
N ASN A 211 -12.66 -34.31 7.13
CA ASN A 211 -13.26 -35.23 8.09
C ASN A 211 -14.60 -35.79 7.60
N MET A 212 -15.42 -34.99 6.92
CA MET A 212 -16.64 -35.49 6.27
C MET A 212 -16.34 -36.52 5.19
N ARG A 213 -15.45 -36.20 4.24
CA ARG A 213 -15.08 -37.13 3.15
C ARG A 213 -14.56 -38.47 3.66
N ARG A 214 -13.78 -38.46 4.74
CA ARG A 214 -13.31 -39.69 5.39
C ARG A 214 -14.48 -40.52 5.94
N ARG A 215 -15.47 -39.87 6.58
CA ARG A 215 -16.64 -40.57 7.12
C ARG A 215 -17.49 -41.21 6.03
N ASP A 216 -17.68 -40.53 4.91
CA ASP A 216 -18.46 -41.07 3.79
C ASP A 216 -17.78 -42.34 3.22
N GLN A 217 -16.45 -42.33 3.10
CA GLN A 217 -15.68 -43.51 2.66
C GLN A 217 -15.79 -44.73 3.60
N PHE A 218 -16.11 -44.55 4.89
CA PHE A 218 -16.32 -45.65 5.83
C PHE A 218 -17.76 -46.19 5.81
N VAL A 219 -18.72 -45.46 5.24
CA VAL A 219 -20.12 -45.90 5.12
C VAL A 219 -20.34 -46.71 3.84
N ASP A 220 -19.55 -46.45 2.81
CA ASP A 220 -19.63 -47.15 1.51
C ASP A 220 -18.87 -48.50 1.48
N ASN A 221 -18.12 -48.85 2.53
CA ASN A 221 -17.41 -50.12 2.72
C ASN A 221 -18.06 -50.97 3.81
#